data_AF-A0A2M9TIE8-F1
#
_entry.id   AF-A0A2M9TIE8-F1
#
_cell.length_a   1.000
_cell.length_b   1.000
_cell.length_c   1.000
_cell.angle_alpha   90.00
_cell.angle_beta   90.00
_cell.angle_gamma   90.00
#
_symmetry.space_group_name_H-M   'P 1'
#
loop_
_entity.id
_entity.type
_entity.pdbx_description
1 polymer ?
#
loop_
_entity_poly.entity_id
_entity_poly.type
_entity_poly.pdbx_seq_one_letter_code
_entity_poly.pdbx_strand_id
1 'polypeptide(L)' 'PIAMIWSGALMLQFLGSEDAHAAILRAIENCLKSGPRTPDLGGNAQTEDIGRAIADEVAGS' A
#
# COMPACT_ATOMS: atom_id res chain seq x y z
N PRO A 1 0.89 -1.77 8.15
CA PRO A 1 0.14 -0.51 7.88
C PRO A 1 -0.97 -0.60 6.81
N ILE A 2 -1.10 -1.73 6.08
CA ILE A 2 -2.00 -1.89 4.93
C ILE A 2 -3.45 -1.49 5.23
N ALA A 3 -4.02 -1.95 6.34
CA ALA A 3 -5.42 -1.67 6.67
C ALA A 3 -5.73 -0.17 6.75
N MET A 4 -4.86 0.61 7.42
CA MET A 4 -5.05 2.07 7.55
C MET A 4 -4.87 2.79 6.20
N ILE A 5 -3.93 2.33 5.37
CA ILE A 5 -3.73 2.88 4.02
C ILE A 5 -4.97 2.61 3.15
N TRP A 6 -5.54 1.40 3.24
CA TRP A 6 -6.76 1.06 2.53
C TRP A 6 -7.96 1.90 3.02
N SER A 7 -8.10 2.12 4.34
CA SER A 7 -9.11 3.05 4.84
C SER A 7 -8.96 4.46 4.25
N GLY A 8 -7.73 4.95 4.09
CA GLY A 8 -7.45 6.20 3.37
C GLY A 8 -7.84 6.16 1.89
N ALA A 9 -7.58 5.04 1.19
CA ALA A 9 -8.01 4.86 -0.19
C ALA A 9 -9.54 4.85 -0.35
N LEU A 10 -10.27 4.22 0.59
CA LEU A 10 -11.74 4.24 0.61
C LEU A 10 -12.27 5.66 0.85
N MET A 11 -11.61 6.45 1.70
CA MET A 11 -11.94 7.86 1.89
C MET A 11 -11.75 8.67 0.60
N LEU A 12 -10.66 8.45 -0.15
CA LEU A 12 -10.43 9.13 -1.43
C LEU A 12 -11.50 8.80 -2.47
N GLN A 13 -11.90 7.52 -2.55
CA GLN A 13 -13.03 7.11 -3.37
C GLN A 13 -14.32 7.81 -2.95
N PHE A 14 -14.63 7.86 -1.65
CA PHE A 14 -15.79 8.58 -1.14
C PHE A 14 -15.79 10.08 -1.52
N LEU A 15 -14.61 10.69 -1.60
CA LEU A 15 -14.43 12.09 -2.01
C LEU A 15 -14.42 12.28 -3.55
N GLY A 16 -14.61 11.22 -4.33
CA GLY A 16 -14.65 11.26 -5.80
C GLY A 16 -13.29 11.15 -6.49
N SER A 17 -12.22 10.83 -5.75
CA SER A 17 -10.86 10.63 -6.29
C SER A 17 -10.62 9.17 -6.67
N GLU A 18 -11.32 8.68 -7.69
CA GLU A 18 -11.25 7.26 -8.12
C GLU A 18 -9.84 6.87 -8.61
N ASP A 19 -9.14 7.75 -9.35
CA ASP A 19 -7.79 7.46 -9.84
C ASP A 19 -6.79 7.28 -8.69
N ALA A 20 -6.91 8.12 -7.64
CA ALA A 20 -6.05 8.02 -6.46
C ALA A 20 -6.37 6.75 -5.65
N HIS A 21 -7.65 6.40 -5.52
CA HIS A 21 -8.08 5.13 -4.92
C HIS A 21 -7.47 3.94 -5.67
N ALA A 22 -7.62 3.91 -7.00
CA ALA A 22 -7.13 2.83 -7.84
C ALA A 22 -5.60 2.69 -7.79
N ALA A 23 -4.87 3.81 -7.78
CA ALA A 23 -3.42 3.81 -7.65
C ALA A 23 -2.96 3.19 -6.32
N ILE A 24 -3.58 3.58 -5.19
CA ILE A 24 -3.24 3.03 -3.88
C ILE A 24 -3.63 1.56 -3.77
N LEU A 25 -4.81 1.16 -4.27
CA LEU A 25 -5.25 -0.23 -4.24
C LEU A 25 -4.30 -1.14 -5.02
N ARG A 26 -3.89 -0.71 -6.23
CA ARG A 26 -2.89 -1.43 -7.04
C ARG A 26 -1.55 -1.54 -6.30
N ALA A 27 -1.10 -0.47 -5.64
CA ALA A 27 0.14 -0.49 -4.88
C ALA A 27 0.10 -1.46 -3.69
N ILE A 28 -1.03 -1.51 -2.97
CA ILE A 28 -1.27 -2.50 -1.91
C ILE A 28 -1.20 -3.92 -2.47
N GLU A 29 -1.89 -4.20 -3.58
CA GLU A 29 -1.88 -5.51 -4.20
C GLU A 29 -0.47 -5.93 -4.65
N ASN A 30 0.28 -5.01 -5.25
CA ASN A 30 1.65 -5.27 -5.69
C ASN A 30 2.57 -5.53 -4.51
N CYS A 31 2.47 -4.75 -3.44
CA CYS A 31 3.22 -4.97 -2.21
C CYS A 31 2.92 -6.34 -1.58
N LEU A 32 1.65 -6.76 -1.57
CA LEU A 32 1.26 -8.09 -1.09
C LEU A 32 1.80 -9.24 -1.95
N LYS A 33 1.86 -9.05 -3.28
CA LYS A 33 2.38 -10.05 -4.23
C LYS A 33 3.91 -10.15 -4.17
N SER A 34 4.60 -9.01 -4.20
CA SER A 34 6.03 -8.90 -4.44
C SER A 34 6.87 -8.67 -3.17
N GLY A 35 6.24 -8.30 -2.05
CA GLY A 35 6.94 -7.90 -0.82
C GLY A 35 7.25 -6.40 -0.79
N PRO A 36 7.95 -5.90 0.25
CA PRO A 36 8.70 -6.62 1.27
C PRO A 36 7.83 -7.40 2.27
N ARG A 37 8.38 -8.45 2.91
CA ARG A 37 7.64 -9.33 3.84
C ARG A 37 8.08 -9.10 5.29
N THR A 38 7.13 -9.03 6.20
CA THR A 38 7.35 -8.94 7.65
C THR A 38 7.85 -10.28 8.23
N PRO A 39 8.41 -10.31 9.45
CA PRO A 39 8.92 -11.53 10.08
C PRO A 39 7.93 -12.70 10.16
N ASP A 40 6.65 -12.42 10.39
CA ASP A 40 5.57 -13.42 10.38
C ASP A 40 5.33 -14.07 9.01
N LEU A 41 5.78 -13.43 7.93
CA LEU A 41 5.72 -13.91 6.55
C LEU A 41 7.11 -14.37 6.03
N GLY A 42 8.07 -14.60 6.93
CA GLY A 42 9.41 -15.09 6.59
C GLY A 42 10.34 -14.06 5.97
N GLY A 43 10.08 -12.76 6.17
CA GLY A 43 11.00 -11.68 5.78
C GLY A 43 11.56 -10.92 6.99
N ASN A 44 12.17 -9.76 6.75
CA ASN A 44 12.76 -8.92 7.81
C ASN A 44 12.16 -7.50 7.84
N ALA A 45 11.12 -7.26 7.07
CA ALA A 45 10.54 -5.93 6.89
C ALA A 45 9.81 -5.45 8.13
N GLN A 46 9.99 -4.19 8.46
CA GLN A 46 9.23 -3.49 9.49
C GLN A 46 7.96 -2.89 8.90
N THR A 47 7.07 -2.43 9.78
CA THR A 47 5.84 -1.73 9.36
C THR A 47 6.14 -0.52 8.47
N GLU A 48 7.24 0.18 8.74
CA GLU A 48 7.68 1.34 7.93
C GLU A 48 8.09 0.94 6.51
N ASP A 49 8.78 -0.19 6.34
CA ASP A 49 9.22 -0.69 5.02
C ASP A 49 8.01 -0.99 4.11
N ILE A 50 6.94 -1.55 4.68
CA ILE A 50 5.68 -1.79 3.96
C ILE A 50 5.05 -0.46 3.54
N GLY A 51 5.03 0.53 4.43
CA GLY A 51 4.48 1.86 4.13
C GLY A 51 5.25 2.56 3.01
N ARG A 52 6.58 2.45 3.04
CA ARG A 52 7.46 3.04 2.03
C ARG A 52 7.32 2.38 0.67
N ALA A 53 7.32 1.05 0.62
CA ALA A 53 7.11 0.31 -0.62
C ALA A 53 5.79 0.67 -1.31
N ILE A 54 4.71 0.85 -0.55
CA ILE A 54 3.42 1.29 -1.11
C ILE A 54 3.50 2.74 -1.62
N ALA A 55 4.15 3.64 -0.86
CA ALA A 55 4.28 5.04 -1.26
C ALA A 55 5.12 5.21 -2.54
N ASP A 56 6.23 4.48 -2.65
CA ASP A 56 7.13 4.50 -3.80
C ASP A 56 6.41 3.98 -5.07
N GLU A 57 5.65 2.89 -4.94
CA GLU A 57 4.84 2.34 -6.03
C GLU A 57 3.74 3.31 -6.50
N VAL A 58 3.12 4.06 -5.58
CA VAL A 58 2.15 5.12 -5.93
C VAL A 58 2.83 6.30 -6.63
N ALA A 59 4.04 6.67 -6.20
CA ALA A 59 4.82 7.75 -6.80
C ALA A 59 5.45 7.37 -8.16
N GLY A 60 5.53 6.06 -8.47
CA GLY A 60 6.17 5.54 -9.66
C GLY A 60 7.69 5.64 -9.64
N SER A 61 8.29 5.60 -8.44
CA SER A 61 9.74 5.78 -8.18
C SER A 61 10.41 4.50 -7.72
#